data_AF-A0A6B2CU46-F1
#
_entry.id   AF-A0A6B2CU46-F1
#
_cell.length_a   1.000
_cell.length_b   1.000
_cell.length_c   1.000
_cell.angle_alpha   90.00
_cell.angle_beta   90.00
_cell.angle_gamma   90.00
#
_symmetry.space_group_name_H-M   'P 1'
#
loop_
_entity.id
_entity.type
_entity.pdbx_description
1 polymer ?
#
loop_
_entity_poly.entity_id
_entity_poly.type
_entity_poly.pdbx_seq_one_letter_code
_entity_poly.pdbx_strand_id
1 'polypeptide(L)'
;MWRGRLQEWAVEAFLRQLAQLSTGSSRLYVVYRRPSGEEVKRAVDELLAARSEWSFLTEGRVVEEVLQRGIDVRVDGTPAPVVERAPGSRLVVEVVATDDLLAVRHRLNVWAEEREEGVSGRRYVFEVEAPAEPGAYALEVEGVFRDGARDRKTVTIKVRGRCRRGVTKFEVGPGDVLRAVQATSVQDAESLLNYFAGRGLVFVFEVGARKADPETELSLNAKFAVSGAEARNRALRLLRAVQDVSPAVDAVFRFKQPAAVDEDMVQRFKGRPLKYEVEVEEEC
;
A
#
# COMPACT_ATOMS: atom_id res chain seq x y z
N MET A 1 -19.92 -53.85 45.72
CA MET A 1 -19.51 -53.74 44.30
C MET A 1 -19.84 -52.32 43.83
N TRP A 2 -18.95 -51.35 44.09
CA TRP A 2 -19.16 -49.94 43.72
C TRP A 2 -18.77 -49.76 42.24
N ARG A 3 -19.71 -49.99 41.32
CA ARG A 3 -19.53 -49.54 39.93
C ARG A 3 -19.61 -48.01 39.94
N GLY A 4 -18.51 -47.36 39.59
CA GLY A 4 -18.34 -45.91 39.64
C GLY A 4 -19.46 -45.17 38.92
N ARG A 5 -20.31 -44.48 39.69
CA ARG A 5 -21.15 -43.42 39.14
C ARG A 5 -20.23 -42.26 38.80
N LEU A 6 -20.25 -41.85 37.53
CA LEU A 6 -19.67 -40.59 37.08
C LEU A 6 -20.23 -39.47 37.97
N GLN A 7 -19.37 -38.74 38.67
CA GLN A 7 -19.80 -37.61 39.47
C GLN A 7 -19.87 -36.38 38.57
N GLU A 8 -21.07 -36.02 38.11
CA GLU A 8 -21.27 -34.92 37.14
C GLU A 8 -20.64 -33.61 37.61
N TRP A 9 -20.71 -33.30 38.91
CA TRP A 9 -20.09 -32.10 39.48
C TRP A 9 -18.56 -32.08 39.30
N ALA A 10 -17.91 -33.25 39.36
CA ALA A 10 -16.46 -33.37 39.20
C ALA A 10 -16.06 -33.21 37.73
N VAL A 11 -16.88 -33.74 36.80
CA VAL A 11 -16.68 -33.54 35.35
C VAL A 11 -16.89 -32.08 34.98
N GLU A 12 -17.91 -31.42 35.52
CA GLU A 12 -18.16 -30.00 35.30
C GLU A 12 -16.98 -29.14 35.81
N ALA A 13 -16.50 -29.40 37.03
CA ALA A 13 -15.36 -28.68 37.60
C ALA A 13 -14.08 -28.88 36.77
N PHE A 14 -13.83 -30.11 36.33
CA PHE A 14 -12.70 -30.43 35.46
C PHE A 14 -12.79 -29.72 34.10
N LEU A 15 -13.94 -29.76 33.42
CA LEU A 15 -14.14 -29.07 32.16
C LEU A 15 -14.04 -27.54 32.32
N ARG A 16 -14.53 -26.97 33.42
CA ARG A 16 -14.33 -25.54 33.73
C ARG A 16 -12.85 -25.20 33.93
N GLN A 17 -12.10 -26.06 34.60
CA GLN A 17 -10.64 -25.88 34.76
C GLN A 17 -9.91 -25.98 33.41
N LEU A 18 -10.28 -26.93 32.55
CA LEU A 18 -9.73 -27.01 31.19
C LEU A 18 -10.11 -25.79 30.34
N ALA A 19 -11.32 -25.26 30.49
CA ALA A 19 -11.73 -24.03 29.80
C ALA A 19 -10.88 -22.83 30.25
N GLN A 20 -10.50 -22.76 31.52
CA GLN A 20 -9.59 -21.74 32.04
C GLN A 20 -8.14 -21.92 31.56
N LEU A 21 -7.72 -23.16 31.26
CA LEU A 21 -6.39 -23.46 30.72
C LEU A 21 -6.30 -23.24 29.20
N SER A 22 -7.44 -23.15 28.51
CA SER A 22 -7.46 -22.73 27.11
C SER A 22 -6.99 -21.28 27.05
N THR A 23 -5.97 -21.03 26.23
CA THR A 23 -5.41 -19.70 26.04
C THR A 23 -5.91 -19.11 24.72
N GLY A 24 -5.47 -17.91 24.40
CA GLY A 24 -5.72 -17.37 23.07
C GLY A 24 -5.14 -18.19 21.93
N SER A 25 -3.91 -18.64 22.12
CA SER A 25 -3.15 -19.37 21.11
C SER A 25 -3.41 -20.87 21.11
N SER A 26 -4.10 -21.40 22.12
CA SER A 26 -4.36 -22.84 22.23
C SER A 26 -5.73 -23.14 22.81
N ARG A 27 -6.42 -24.10 22.20
CA ARG A 27 -7.72 -24.58 22.67
C ARG A 27 -7.63 -26.04 23.03
N LEU A 28 -8.20 -26.37 24.18
CA LEU A 28 -8.27 -27.73 24.65
C LEU A 28 -9.51 -28.42 24.09
N TYR A 29 -9.30 -29.64 23.60
CA TYR A 29 -10.32 -30.56 23.14
C TYR A 29 -10.28 -31.81 24.00
N VAL A 30 -11.41 -32.50 24.08
CA VAL A 30 -11.43 -33.89 24.56
C VAL A 30 -11.74 -34.79 23.38
N VAL A 31 -10.84 -35.73 23.12
CA VAL A 31 -11.04 -36.81 22.14
C VAL A 31 -11.49 -38.04 22.90
N TYR A 32 -12.66 -38.58 22.57
CA TYR A 32 -13.25 -39.72 23.25
C TYR A 32 -14.03 -40.61 22.27
N ARG A 33 -14.30 -41.86 22.65
CA ARG A 33 -15.02 -42.82 21.80
C ARG A 33 -16.47 -42.97 22.26
N ARG A 34 -17.42 -42.83 21.34
CA ARG A 34 -18.85 -43.09 21.61
C ARG A 34 -19.13 -44.60 21.68
N PRO A 35 -20.28 -45.03 22.25
CA PRO A 35 -20.68 -46.45 22.26
C PRO A 35 -20.79 -47.08 20.87
N SER A 36 -21.01 -46.28 19.83
CA SER A 36 -20.99 -46.69 18.43
C SER A 36 -19.60 -47.07 17.90
N GLY A 37 -18.54 -46.78 18.65
CA GLY A 37 -17.14 -46.97 18.24
C GLY A 37 -16.51 -45.75 17.55
N GLU A 38 -17.30 -44.72 17.25
CA GLU A 38 -16.84 -43.46 16.64
C GLU A 38 -15.91 -42.70 17.60
N GLU A 39 -14.71 -42.32 17.15
CA GLU A 39 -13.84 -41.38 17.86
C GLU A 39 -14.26 -39.95 17.52
N VAL A 40 -14.62 -39.18 18.54
CA VAL A 40 -15.14 -37.81 18.40
C VAL A 40 -14.21 -36.86 19.14
N LYS A 41 -13.97 -35.70 18.55
CA LYS A 41 -13.21 -34.61 19.14
C LYS A 41 -14.12 -33.41 19.38
N ARG A 42 -14.20 -32.94 20.61
CA ARG A 42 -15.05 -31.79 21.00
C ARG A 42 -14.28 -30.75 21.79
N ALA A 43 -14.57 -29.49 21.52
CA ALA A 43 -14.01 -28.38 22.29
C ALA A 43 -14.59 -28.39 23.72
N VAL A 44 -13.80 -27.97 24.70
CA VAL A 44 -14.19 -28.04 26.13
C VAL A 44 -15.43 -27.18 26.43
N ASP A 45 -15.60 -26.03 25.80
CA ASP A 45 -16.76 -25.15 25.93
C ASP A 45 -18.03 -25.75 25.30
N GLU A 46 -17.90 -26.44 24.17
CA GLU A 46 -19.01 -27.24 23.59
C GLU A 46 -19.42 -28.37 24.54
N LEU A 47 -18.44 -29.04 25.17
CA LEU A 47 -18.72 -30.11 26.14
C LEU A 47 -19.40 -29.57 27.40
N LEU A 48 -19.07 -28.37 27.86
CA LEU A 48 -19.77 -27.72 28.98
C LEU A 48 -21.27 -27.53 28.68
N ALA A 49 -21.65 -27.32 27.42
CA ALA A 49 -23.04 -27.25 26.98
C ALA A 49 -23.67 -28.64 26.71
N ALA A 50 -22.87 -29.64 26.33
CA ALA A 50 -23.33 -30.98 25.92
C ALA A 50 -23.19 -32.03 27.04
N ARG A 51 -23.90 -31.84 28.17
CA ARG A 51 -23.84 -32.72 29.35
C ARG A 51 -24.10 -34.20 29.06
N SER A 52 -24.95 -34.51 28.07
CA SER A 52 -25.25 -35.89 27.66
C SER A 52 -24.05 -36.66 27.13
N GLU A 53 -22.96 -35.98 26.73
CA GLU A 53 -21.74 -36.62 26.23
C GLU A 53 -20.74 -36.95 27.34
N TRP A 54 -20.97 -36.50 28.58
CA TRP A 54 -19.99 -36.60 29.67
C TRP A 54 -19.69 -38.03 30.10
N SER A 55 -20.65 -38.94 29.97
CA SER A 55 -20.46 -40.37 30.28
C SER A 55 -19.39 -41.04 29.42
N PHE A 56 -19.06 -40.47 28.26
CA PHE A 56 -18.09 -41.02 27.32
C PHE A 56 -16.68 -40.47 27.53
N LEU A 57 -16.51 -39.46 28.40
CA LEU A 57 -15.22 -38.81 28.63
C LEU A 57 -14.26 -39.64 29.48
N THR A 58 -14.74 -40.70 30.14
CA THR A 58 -13.97 -41.53 31.08
C THR A 58 -12.72 -42.17 30.46
N GLU A 59 -12.79 -42.51 29.16
CA GLU A 59 -11.66 -43.03 28.37
C GLU A 59 -11.09 -41.96 27.42
N GLY A 60 -11.55 -40.73 27.55
CA GLY A 60 -11.14 -39.61 26.71
C GLY A 60 -9.75 -39.10 27.08
N ARG A 61 -9.08 -38.51 26.09
CA ARG A 61 -7.81 -37.80 26.28
C ARG A 61 -7.98 -36.33 25.97
N VAL A 62 -7.32 -35.49 26.76
CA VAL A 62 -7.22 -34.05 26.48
C VAL A 62 -6.18 -33.85 25.37
N VAL A 63 -6.55 -33.08 24.35
CA VAL A 63 -5.66 -32.69 23.27
C VAL A 63 -5.62 -31.18 23.22
N GLU A 64 -4.41 -30.63 23.30
CA GLU A 64 -4.18 -29.21 23.05
C GLU A 64 -3.93 -29.02 21.56
N GLU A 65 -4.65 -28.08 20.95
CA GLU A 65 -4.32 -27.61 19.62
C GLU A 65 -3.98 -26.14 19.63
N VAL A 66 -2.83 -25.83 19.03
CA VAL A 66 -2.44 -24.46 18.72
C VAL A 66 -3.36 -23.96 17.63
N LEU A 67 -4.20 -22.98 17.97
CA LEU A 67 -5.08 -22.35 17.00
C LEU A 67 -4.24 -21.41 16.15
N GLN A 68 -4.13 -21.71 14.84
CA GLN A 68 -3.66 -20.72 13.88
C GLN A 68 -4.77 -19.67 13.71
N ARG A 69 -4.66 -18.60 14.50
CA ARG A 69 -5.48 -17.39 14.35
C ARG A 69 -5.22 -16.82 12.98
N GLY A 70 -6.27 -16.69 12.18
CA GLY A 70 -6.16 -16.22 10.82
C GLY A 70 -7.47 -15.65 10.36
N ILE A 71 -7.38 -14.64 9.51
CA ILE A 71 -8.51 -14.11 8.78
C ILE A 71 -8.32 -14.38 7.28
N ASP A 72 -9.42 -14.66 6.60
CA ASP A 72 -9.54 -14.59 5.16
C ASP A 72 -10.36 -13.35 4.80
N VAL A 73 -9.90 -12.61 3.80
CA VAL A 73 -10.61 -11.44 3.28
C VAL A 73 -11.12 -11.74 1.88
N ARG A 74 -12.41 -11.51 1.68
CA ARG A 74 -13.08 -11.64 0.39
C ARG A 74 -13.66 -10.31 -0.01
N VAL A 75 -13.57 -10.00 -1.30
CA VAL A 75 -14.16 -8.79 -1.86
C VAL A 75 -15.20 -9.20 -2.88
N ASP A 76 -16.42 -8.73 -2.69
CA ASP A 76 -17.59 -9.11 -3.47
C ASP A 76 -17.73 -10.64 -3.59
N GLY A 77 -17.52 -11.33 -2.46
CA GLY A 77 -17.60 -12.79 -2.34
C GLY A 77 -16.40 -13.57 -2.89
N THR A 78 -15.41 -12.89 -3.48
CA THR A 78 -14.24 -13.57 -4.09
C THR A 78 -12.99 -13.39 -3.22
N PRO A 79 -12.27 -14.48 -2.87
CA PRO A 79 -10.95 -14.38 -2.24
C PRO A 79 -9.93 -13.94 -3.28
N ALA A 80 -9.73 -12.63 -3.39
CA ALA A 80 -8.80 -12.04 -4.35
C ALA A 80 -7.90 -11.02 -3.64
N PRO A 81 -6.56 -11.18 -3.69
CA PRO A 81 -5.64 -10.18 -3.14
C PRO A 81 -5.61 -8.91 -3.98
N VAL A 82 -6.14 -8.95 -5.20
CA VAL A 82 -6.22 -7.81 -6.13
C VAL A 82 -7.60 -7.77 -6.76
N VAL A 83 -8.24 -6.60 -6.76
CA VAL A 83 -9.55 -6.37 -7.39
C VAL A 83 -9.53 -5.12 -8.25
N GLU A 84 -10.25 -5.15 -9.36
CA GLU A 84 -10.39 -4.00 -10.27
C GLU A 84 -11.75 -3.35 -10.13
N ARG A 85 -11.80 -2.02 -10.01
CA ARG A 85 -13.02 -1.26 -9.76
C ARG A 85 -13.08 0.02 -10.57
N ALA A 86 -14.29 0.51 -10.78
CA ALA A 86 -14.51 1.84 -11.34
C ALA A 86 -14.31 2.92 -10.24
N PRO A 87 -13.94 4.15 -10.62
CA PRO A 87 -13.86 5.26 -9.68
C PRO A 87 -15.15 5.46 -8.88
N GLY A 88 -15.05 5.63 -7.56
CA GLY A 88 -16.21 5.84 -6.67
C GLY A 88 -17.15 4.64 -6.52
N SER A 89 -16.82 3.48 -7.09
CA SER A 89 -17.64 2.28 -6.91
C SER A 89 -17.51 1.70 -5.50
N ARG A 90 -18.57 1.07 -5.01
CA ARG A 90 -18.56 0.41 -3.70
C ARG A 90 -18.08 -1.03 -3.82
N LEU A 91 -17.26 -1.44 -2.87
CA LEU A 91 -16.84 -2.82 -2.67
C LEU A 91 -17.43 -3.35 -1.37
N VAL A 92 -17.94 -4.57 -1.39
CA VAL A 92 -18.32 -5.30 -0.17
C VAL A 92 -17.14 -6.13 0.28
N VAL A 93 -16.62 -5.84 1.48
CA VAL A 93 -15.50 -6.56 2.09
C VAL A 93 -16.02 -7.47 3.17
N GLU A 94 -15.73 -8.75 3.03
CA GLU A 94 -16.06 -9.81 3.98
C GLU A 94 -14.79 -10.33 4.65
N VAL A 95 -14.80 -10.35 5.97
CA VAL A 95 -13.75 -10.93 6.81
C VAL A 95 -14.29 -12.20 7.44
N VAL A 96 -13.61 -13.32 7.20
CA VAL A 96 -13.92 -14.64 7.75
C VAL A 96 -12.76 -15.08 8.63
N ALA A 97 -12.99 -15.28 9.91
CA ALA A 97 -11.97 -15.64 10.88
C ALA A 97 -12.06 -17.11 11.27
N THR A 98 -10.92 -17.68 11.66
CA THR A 98 -10.87 -19.06 12.21
C THR A 98 -11.56 -19.19 13.57
N ASP A 99 -11.81 -18.08 14.26
CA ASP A 99 -12.57 -18.03 15.51
C ASP A 99 -13.18 -16.65 15.76
N ASP A 100 -13.84 -16.47 16.91
CA ASP A 100 -14.56 -15.24 17.22
C ASP A 100 -13.65 -14.01 17.29
N LEU A 101 -13.99 -13.01 16.47
CA LEU A 101 -13.40 -11.70 16.49
C LEU A 101 -13.96 -10.88 17.66
N LEU A 102 -13.11 -10.00 18.17
CA LEU A 102 -13.45 -8.89 19.06
C LEU A 102 -13.66 -7.61 18.26
N ALA A 103 -12.81 -7.38 17.26
CA ALA A 103 -12.88 -6.20 16.41
C ALA A 103 -12.28 -6.47 15.02
N VAL A 104 -12.68 -5.66 14.05
CA VAL A 104 -12.04 -5.56 12.74
C VAL A 104 -11.59 -4.13 12.53
N ARG A 105 -10.30 -3.99 12.23
CA ARG A 105 -9.67 -2.71 11.87
C ARG A 105 -9.41 -2.69 10.39
N HIS A 106 -9.68 -1.57 9.74
CA HIS A 106 -9.39 -1.44 8.33
C HIS A 106 -8.96 -0.02 7.96
N ARG A 107 -8.07 0.06 6.98
CA ARG A 107 -7.52 1.33 6.49
C ARG A 107 -7.23 1.24 5.01
N LEU A 108 -7.75 2.20 4.26
CA LEU A 108 -7.28 2.48 2.91
C LEU A 108 -6.09 3.45 3.00
N ASN A 109 -5.02 3.20 2.26
CA ASN A 109 -3.80 4.01 2.30
C ASN A 109 -4.00 5.52 2.04
N VAL A 110 -5.06 5.89 1.33
CA VAL A 110 -5.44 7.31 1.10
C VAL A 110 -6.27 7.92 2.23
N TRP A 111 -6.77 7.13 3.17
CA TRP A 111 -7.49 7.63 4.33
C TRP A 111 -6.51 8.06 5.43
N ALA A 112 -6.83 9.20 6.06
CA ALA A 112 -6.06 9.72 7.18
C ALA A 112 -6.19 8.83 8.42
N GLU A 113 -7.38 8.27 8.63
CA GLU A 113 -7.75 7.53 9.84
C GLU A 113 -8.01 6.05 9.55
N GLU A 114 -7.60 5.19 10.49
CA GLU A 114 -8.01 3.80 10.56
C GLU A 114 -9.41 3.73 11.17
N ARG A 115 -10.24 2.82 10.66
CA ARG A 115 -11.56 2.53 11.24
C ARG A 115 -11.50 1.24 12.03
N GLU A 116 -12.13 1.24 13.20
CA GLU A 116 -12.24 0.08 14.08
C GLU A 116 -13.71 -0.17 14.40
N GLU A 117 -14.15 -1.41 14.18
CA GLU A 117 -15.52 -1.83 14.40
C GLU A 117 -15.53 -3.00 15.40
N GLY A 118 -16.38 -2.91 16.42
CA GLY A 118 -16.60 -4.00 17.37
C GLY A 118 -17.41 -5.11 16.72
N VAL A 119 -16.89 -6.35 16.74
CA VAL A 119 -17.50 -7.50 16.07
C VAL A 119 -17.82 -8.58 17.09
N SER A 120 -18.93 -9.28 16.89
CA SER A 120 -19.25 -10.52 17.61
C SER A 120 -19.42 -11.67 16.63
N GLY A 121 -18.50 -12.65 16.70
CA GLY A 121 -18.55 -13.86 15.88
C GLY A 121 -17.39 -13.94 14.89
N ARG A 122 -17.48 -14.92 13.98
CA ARG A 122 -16.40 -15.29 13.04
C ARG A 122 -16.45 -14.57 11.69
N ARG A 123 -17.49 -13.78 11.45
CA ARG A 123 -17.76 -13.16 10.15
C ARG A 123 -18.15 -11.71 10.35
N TYR A 124 -17.53 -10.83 9.57
CA TYR A 124 -17.88 -9.42 9.53
C TYR A 124 -17.91 -8.93 8.08
N VAL A 125 -18.84 -8.03 7.76
CA VAL A 125 -19.01 -7.48 6.42
C VAL A 125 -19.14 -5.96 6.53
N PHE A 126 -18.40 -5.24 5.69
CA PHE A 126 -18.44 -3.79 5.60
C PHE A 126 -18.28 -3.31 4.16
N GLU A 127 -18.66 -2.06 3.89
CA GLU A 127 -18.51 -1.43 2.58
C GLU A 127 -17.32 -0.47 2.56
N VAL A 128 -16.60 -0.46 1.44
CA VAL A 128 -15.52 0.48 1.14
C VAL A 128 -15.81 1.15 -0.19
N GLU A 129 -15.69 2.47 -0.26
CA GLU A 129 -15.76 3.20 -1.52
C GLU A 129 -14.37 3.27 -2.17
N ALA A 130 -14.29 2.87 -3.44
CA ALA A 130 -13.09 3.00 -4.24
C ALA A 130 -12.75 4.48 -4.46
N PRO A 131 -11.46 4.88 -4.40
CA PRO A 131 -11.06 6.26 -4.68
C PRO A 131 -11.56 6.75 -6.04
N ALA A 132 -11.79 8.07 -6.14
CA ALA A 132 -12.20 8.70 -7.39
C ALA A 132 -11.04 8.84 -8.39
N GLU A 133 -9.80 8.88 -7.90
CA GLU A 133 -8.61 8.95 -8.75
C GLU A 133 -8.22 7.54 -9.24
N PRO A 134 -7.82 7.37 -10.51
CA PRO A 134 -7.28 6.10 -11.00
C PRO A 134 -5.94 5.77 -10.33
N GLY A 135 -5.72 4.48 -10.05
CA GLY A 135 -4.48 4.04 -9.42
C GLY A 135 -4.62 2.73 -8.64
N ALA A 136 -3.54 2.34 -7.97
CA ALA A 136 -3.50 1.17 -7.09
C ALA A 136 -3.52 1.60 -5.63
N TYR A 137 -4.50 1.10 -4.88
CA TYR A 137 -4.74 1.44 -3.48
C TYR A 137 -4.65 0.19 -2.61
N ALA A 138 -4.05 0.33 -1.42
CA ALA A 138 -3.92 -0.77 -0.47
C ALA A 138 -4.98 -0.62 0.61
N LEU A 139 -5.87 -1.59 0.71
CA LEU A 139 -6.80 -1.77 1.82
C LEU A 139 -6.18 -2.78 2.79
N GLU A 140 -5.75 -2.29 3.94
CA GLU A 140 -5.31 -3.11 5.05
C GLU A 140 -6.52 -3.49 5.90
N VAL A 141 -6.61 -4.77 6.27
CA VAL A 141 -7.66 -5.32 7.14
C VAL A 141 -6.98 -6.16 8.22
N GLU A 142 -7.23 -5.84 9.48
CA GLU A 142 -6.72 -6.53 10.65
C GLU A 142 -7.88 -7.08 11.48
N GLY A 143 -7.88 -8.38 11.73
CA GLY A 143 -8.81 -9.03 12.64
C GLY A 143 -8.19 -9.14 14.02
N VAL A 144 -8.88 -8.62 15.04
CA VAL A 144 -8.49 -8.74 16.45
C VAL A 144 -9.37 -9.80 17.09
N PHE A 145 -8.76 -10.86 17.60
CA PHE A 145 -9.45 -11.97 18.27
C PHE A 145 -9.72 -11.62 19.74
N ARG A 146 -10.67 -12.32 20.39
CA ARG A 146 -11.03 -12.07 21.80
C ARG A 146 -9.89 -12.23 22.80
N ASP A 147 -8.91 -13.02 22.42
CA ASP A 147 -7.70 -13.27 23.20
C ASP A 147 -6.59 -12.23 22.96
N GLY A 148 -6.82 -11.25 22.10
CA GLY A 148 -5.87 -10.22 21.73
C GLY A 148 -4.93 -10.58 20.58
N ALA A 149 -4.99 -11.82 20.05
CA ALA A 149 -4.26 -12.18 18.84
C ALA A 149 -4.74 -11.33 17.65
N ARG A 150 -3.85 -11.16 16.66
CA ARG A 150 -4.12 -10.34 15.48
C ARG A 150 -3.60 -11.01 14.22
N ASP A 151 -4.38 -10.94 13.15
CA ASP A 151 -3.92 -11.29 11.80
C ASP A 151 -4.29 -10.15 10.84
N ARG A 152 -3.40 -9.85 9.89
CA ARG A 152 -3.55 -8.74 8.96
C ARG A 152 -3.44 -9.24 7.52
N LYS A 153 -4.34 -8.76 6.66
CA LYS A 153 -4.33 -8.97 5.23
C LYS A 153 -4.36 -7.64 4.50
N THR A 154 -3.83 -7.64 3.28
CA THR A 154 -3.84 -6.48 2.40
C THR A 154 -4.53 -6.87 1.09
N VAL A 155 -5.52 -6.09 0.69
CA VAL A 155 -6.16 -6.19 -0.61
C VAL A 155 -5.75 -4.99 -1.46
N THR A 156 -5.33 -5.23 -2.69
CA THR A 156 -5.00 -4.17 -3.65
C THR A 156 -6.24 -3.85 -4.50
N ILE A 157 -6.73 -2.62 -4.40
CA ILE A 157 -7.84 -2.11 -5.22
C ILE A 157 -7.23 -1.31 -6.38
N LYS A 158 -7.38 -1.81 -7.60
CA LYS A 158 -7.02 -1.12 -8.84
C LYS A 158 -8.23 -0.35 -9.34
N VAL A 159 -8.17 0.97 -9.30
CA VAL A 159 -9.20 1.86 -9.83
C VAL A 159 -8.87 2.18 -11.28
N ARG A 160 -9.75 1.75 -12.18
CA ARG A 160 -9.61 1.96 -13.62
C ARG A 160 -9.78 3.43 -13.99
N GLY A 161 -9.01 3.90 -14.95
CA GLY A 161 -9.13 5.22 -15.56
C GLY A 161 -7.83 5.69 -16.21
N ARG A 162 -7.84 6.89 -16.76
CA ARG A 162 -6.64 7.45 -17.38
C ARG A 162 -5.76 8.10 -16.33
N CYS A 163 -4.57 7.54 -16.11
CA CYS A 163 -3.57 8.12 -15.23
C CYS A 163 -2.53 8.87 -16.06
N ARG A 164 -2.12 10.03 -15.54
CA ARG A 164 -1.12 10.90 -16.18
C ARG A 164 0.26 10.54 -15.65
N ARG A 165 1.02 9.77 -16.43
CA ARG A 165 2.36 9.31 -16.08
C ARG A 165 3.43 10.16 -16.78
N GLY A 166 4.50 10.48 -16.07
CA GLY A 166 5.71 11.04 -16.67
C GLY A 166 6.53 9.94 -17.34
N VAL A 167 6.78 10.07 -18.64
CA VAL A 167 7.62 9.17 -19.43
C VAL A 167 8.82 9.96 -19.97
N THR A 168 10.01 9.39 -19.84
CA THR A 168 11.22 9.97 -20.43
C THR A 168 11.23 9.76 -21.93
N LYS A 169 11.24 10.85 -22.70
CA LYS A 169 11.47 10.84 -24.16
C LYS A 169 12.77 11.55 -24.51
N PHE A 170 13.32 11.24 -25.68
CA PHE A 170 14.47 11.93 -26.27
C PHE A 170 14.08 12.80 -27.47
N GLU A 171 12.82 12.70 -27.90
CA GLU A 171 12.22 13.51 -28.96
C GLU A 171 10.79 13.85 -28.53
N VAL A 172 10.30 15.02 -28.95
CA VAL A 172 8.94 15.48 -28.66
C VAL A 172 8.32 16.07 -29.92
N GLY A 173 6.99 15.88 -30.06
CA GLY A 173 6.19 16.41 -31.16
C GLY A 173 5.16 17.43 -30.69
N PRO A 174 4.48 18.12 -31.64
CA PRO A 174 3.38 19.01 -31.32
C PRO A 174 2.30 18.27 -30.53
N GLY A 175 1.83 18.85 -29.43
CA GLY A 175 0.80 18.27 -28.55
C GLY A 175 1.33 17.39 -27.42
N ASP A 176 2.62 17.02 -27.40
CA ASP A 176 3.23 16.44 -26.19
C ASP A 176 3.14 17.43 -25.03
N VAL A 177 2.95 16.93 -23.80
CA VAL A 177 2.81 17.77 -22.60
C VAL A 177 4.06 17.63 -21.73
N LEU A 178 4.93 18.64 -21.75
CA LEU A 178 6.20 18.63 -21.02
C LEU A 178 6.02 18.93 -19.53
N ARG A 179 6.54 18.04 -18.68
CA ARG A 179 6.75 18.28 -17.24
C ARG A 179 8.15 18.80 -16.96
N ALA A 180 9.15 18.25 -17.65
CA ALA A 180 10.53 18.70 -17.49
C ALA A 180 11.34 18.58 -18.78
N VAL A 181 12.38 19.41 -18.88
CA VAL A 181 13.44 19.29 -19.91
C VAL A 181 14.78 19.24 -19.20
N GLN A 182 15.67 18.37 -19.65
CA GLN A 182 17.03 18.21 -19.12
C GLN A 182 18.05 18.48 -20.22
N ALA A 183 19.06 19.29 -19.90
CA ALA A 183 20.20 19.60 -20.74
C ALA A 183 21.50 19.18 -20.04
N THR A 184 22.48 18.70 -20.82
CA THR A 184 23.76 18.19 -20.30
C THR A 184 24.93 19.15 -20.50
N SER A 185 24.70 20.28 -21.18
CA SER A 185 25.70 21.30 -21.47
C SER A 185 25.26 22.66 -20.95
N VAL A 186 26.22 23.49 -20.52
CA VAL A 186 25.91 24.86 -20.10
C VAL A 186 25.29 25.66 -21.25
N GLN A 187 25.82 25.50 -22.48
CA GLN A 187 25.32 26.21 -23.65
C GLN A 187 23.85 25.92 -23.93
N ASP A 188 23.42 24.65 -23.86
CA ASP A 188 22.03 24.29 -24.04
C ASP A 188 21.16 24.78 -22.88
N ALA A 189 21.65 24.64 -21.64
CA ALA A 189 20.95 25.14 -20.46
C ALA A 189 20.70 26.66 -20.54
N GLU A 190 21.70 27.46 -20.92
CA GLU A 190 21.53 28.90 -21.12
C GLU A 190 20.53 29.21 -22.24
N SER A 191 20.61 28.48 -23.34
CA SER A 191 19.73 28.64 -24.51
C SER A 191 18.27 28.37 -24.14
N LEU A 192 18.02 27.33 -23.35
CA LEU A 192 16.70 26.94 -22.85
C LEU A 192 16.19 27.88 -21.75
N LEU A 193 17.04 28.27 -20.81
CA LEU A 193 16.69 29.20 -19.73
C LEU A 193 16.19 30.54 -20.28
N ASN A 194 16.90 31.09 -21.28
CA ASN A 194 16.49 32.31 -21.96
C ASN A 194 15.18 32.14 -22.73
N TYR A 195 15.05 31.02 -23.44
CA TYR A 195 13.88 30.72 -24.25
C TYR A 195 12.61 30.55 -23.39
N PHE A 196 12.65 29.69 -22.37
CA PHE A 196 11.49 29.43 -21.50
C PHE A 196 11.08 30.68 -20.70
N ALA A 197 12.04 31.42 -20.16
CA ALA A 197 11.73 32.67 -19.47
C ALA A 197 11.20 33.75 -20.42
N GLY A 198 11.71 33.84 -21.65
CA GLY A 198 11.22 34.75 -22.68
C GLY A 198 9.78 34.44 -23.12
N ARG A 199 9.39 33.16 -23.06
CA ARG A 199 8.01 32.69 -23.27
C ARG A 199 7.10 32.84 -22.05
N GLY A 200 7.60 33.35 -20.93
CA GLY A 200 6.82 33.53 -19.70
C GLY A 200 6.49 32.23 -18.97
N LEU A 201 7.18 31.12 -19.27
CA LEU A 201 6.99 29.86 -18.56
C LEU A 201 7.54 29.98 -17.13
N VAL A 202 6.81 29.42 -16.17
CA VAL A 202 7.23 29.35 -14.77
C VAL A 202 7.74 27.95 -14.47
N PHE A 203 8.97 27.86 -14.00
CA PHE A 203 9.64 26.58 -13.75
C PHE A 203 10.60 26.67 -12.58
N VAL A 204 10.98 25.49 -12.10
CA VAL A 204 12.06 25.31 -11.15
C VAL A 204 13.26 24.82 -11.93
N PHE A 205 14.31 25.62 -11.93
CA PHE A 205 15.59 25.33 -12.58
C PHE A 205 16.54 24.73 -11.56
N GLU A 206 16.96 23.49 -11.81
CA GLU A 206 17.97 22.79 -11.02
C GLU A 206 19.22 22.61 -11.86
N VAL A 207 20.38 22.86 -11.27
CA VAL A 207 21.67 22.67 -11.95
C VAL A 207 22.63 21.93 -11.03
N GLY A 208 23.10 20.80 -11.51
CA GLY A 208 24.20 20.04 -10.94
C GLY A 208 25.46 20.20 -11.78
N ALA A 209 26.62 20.30 -11.15
CA ALA A 209 27.91 20.18 -11.83
C ALA A 209 28.88 19.40 -10.95
N ARG A 210 29.59 18.46 -11.54
CA ARG A 210 30.65 17.71 -10.87
C ARG A 210 31.87 17.65 -11.75
N LYS A 211 33.01 18.04 -11.19
CA LYS A 211 34.33 17.90 -11.79
C LYS A 211 35.28 17.45 -10.69
N ALA A 212 36.01 16.38 -10.95
CA ALA A 212 37.06 15.92 -10.06
C ALA A 212 38.30 15.73 -10.93
N ASP A 213 39.13 16.78 -10.99
CA ASP A 213 40.44 16.73 -11.60
C ASP A 213 41.52 17.11 -10.55
N PRO A 214 42.80 16.75 -10.76
CA PRO A 214 43.84 16.97 -9.75
C PRO A 214 44.11 18.44 -9.39
N GLU A 215 43.69 19.39 -10.23
CA GLU A 215 43.97 20.82 -10.07
C GLU A 215 42.72 21.64 -9.72
N THR A 216 41.53 21.07 -9.92
CA THR A 216 40.21 21.71 -9.82
C THR A 216 39.15 20.68 -9.44
N GLU A 217 38.56 20.88 -8.27
CA GLU A 217 37.39 20.14 -7.82
C GLU A 217 36.16 21.06 -7.83
N LEU A 218 35.07 20.60 -8.46
CA LEU A 218 33.78 21.27 -8.45
C LEU A 218 32.70 20.28 -8.02
N SER A 219 31.93 20.66 -7.01
CA SER A 219 30.68 20.00 -6.65
C SER A 219 29.63 21.06 -6.41
N LEU A 220 28.67 21.16 -7.32
CA LEU A 220 27.62 22.15 -7.28
C LEU A 220 26.26 21.46 -7.40
N ASN A 221 25.33 21.89 -6.57
CA ASN A 221 23.91 21.67 -6.76
C ASN A 221 23.17 22.95 -6.36
N ALA A 222 22.37 23.50 -7.27
CA ALA A 222 21.59 24.70 -7.01
C ALA A 222 20.20 24.60 -7.62
N LYS A 223 19.25 25.29 -7.00
CA LYS A 223 17.83 25.26 -7.35
C LYS A 223 17.23 26.67 -7.32
N PHE A 224 16.54 27.05 -8.38
CA PHE A 224 15.97 28.38 -8.56
C PHE A 224 14.51 28.27 -8.99
N ALA A 225 13.61 28.99 -8.31
CA ALA A 225 12.31 29.29 -8.88
C ALA A 225 12.47 30.42 -9.91
N VAL A 226 12.11 30.15 -11.17
CA VAL A 226 12.22 31.12 -12.27
C VAL A 226 10.82 31.46 -12.75
N SER A 227 10.42 32.72 -12.50
CA SER A 227 9.11 33.27 -12.88
C SER A 227 9.21 34.65 -13.54
N GLY A 228 10.42 35.11 -13.89
CA GLY A 228 10.65 36.44 -14.46
C GLY A 228 12.12 36.75 -14.70
N ALA A 229 12.40 37.93 -15.26
CA ALA A 229 13.73 38.32 -15.74
C ALA A 229 14.81 38.35 -14.65
N GLU A 230 14.48 38.80 -13.45
CA GLU A 230 15.43 38.86 -12.34
C GLU A 230 15.87 37.45 -11.88
N ALA A 231 14.91 36.54 -11.70
CA ALA A 231 15.17 35.16 -11.34
C ALA A 231 15.96 34.42 -12.44
N ARG A 232 15.62 34.67 -13.71
CA ARG A 232 16.38 34.18 -14.88
C ARG A 232 17.83 34.67 -14.83
N ASN A 233 18.06 35.97 -14.57
CA ASN A 233 19.40 36.55 -14.55
C ASN A 233 20.28 35.96 -13.44
N ARG A 234 19.70 35.62 -12.27
CA ARG A 234 20.44 34.90 -11.21
C ARG A 234 20.91 33.52 -11.69
N ALA A 235 20.02 32.73 -12.29
CA ALA A 235 20.34 31.41 -12.82
C ALA A 235 21.39 31.48 -13.95
N LEU A 236 21.30 32.48 -14.84
CA LEU A 236 22.29 32.70 -15.90
C LEU A 236 23.69 33.02 -15.35
N ARG A 237 23.79 33.86 -14.32
CA ARG A 237 25.09 34.17 -13.71
C ARG A 237 25.77 32.92 -13.15
N LEU A 238 24.99 32.03 -12.52
CA LEU A 238 25.52 30.76 -12.05
C LEU A 238 26.01 29.88 -13.21
N LEU A 239 25.19 29.72 -14.26
CA LEU A 239 25.57 28.92 -15.43
C LEU A 239 26.89 29.39 -16.05
N ARG A 240 27.06 30.71 -16.22
CA ARG A 240 28.31 31.30 -16.73
C ARG A 240 29.50 31.01 -15.84
N ALA A 241 29.35 31.17 -14.52
CA ALA A 241 30.41 30.87 -13.57
C ALA A 241 30.80 29.38 -13.58
N VAL A 242 29.83 28.49 -13.80
CA VAL A 242 30.09 27.04 -13.94
C VAL A 242 30.81 26.74 -15.25
N GLN A 243 30.45 27.40 -16.34
CA GLN A 243 31.04 27.18 -17.67
C GLN A 243 32.55 27.33 -17.67
N ASP A 244 33.07 28.31 -16.92
CA ASP A 244 34.51 28.59 -16.82
C ASP A 244 35.29 27.41 -16.17
N VAL A 245 34.61 26.58 -15.38
CA VAL A 245 35.20 25.46 -14.66
C VAL A 245 34.89 24.12 -15.34
N SER A 246 33.65 23.93 -15.79
CA SER A 246 33.15 22.74 -16.46
C SER A 246 32.02 23.09 -17.45
N PRO A 247 32.15 22.76 -18.74
CA PRO A 247 31.05 22.94 -19.71
C PRO A 247 29.94 21.91 -19.54
N ALA A 248 30.20 20.80 -18.82
CA ALA A 248 29.24 19.75 -18.54
C ALA A 248 28.47 20.05 -17.25
N VAL A 249 27.14 19.96 -17.34
CA VAL A 249 26.20 20.17 -16.24
C VAL A 249 25.05 19.17 -16.34
N ASP A 250 24.32 19.00 -15.25
CA ASP A 250 23.00 18.38 -15.23
C ASP A 250 21.96 19.46 -14.94
N ALA A 251 21.40 20.05 -15.99
CA ALA A 251 20.47 21.17 -15.90
C ALA A 251 19.04 20.72 -16.18
N VAL A 252 18.16 20.79 -15.19
CA VAL A 252 16.76 20.35 -15.27
C VAL A 252 15.81 21.54 -15.11
N PHE A 253 14.90 21.68 -16.06
CA PHE A 253 13.83 22.67 -16.07
C PHE A 253 12.51 21.97 -15.75
N ARG A 254 12.04 22.02 -14.50
CA ARG A 254 10.74 21.44 -14.10
C ARG A 254 9.64 22.49 -14.15
N PHE A 255 8.69 22.34 -15.06
CA PHE A 255 7.60 23.32 -15.20
C PHE A 255 6.61 23.20 -14.03
N LYS A 256 6.18 24.35 -13.48
CA LYS A 256 5.14 24.35 -12.43
C LYS A 256 3.79 23.89 -12.96
N GLN A 257 3.50 24.24 -14.21
CA GLN A 257 2.36 23.74 -14.97
C GLN A 257 2.91 23.05 -16.21
N PRO A 258 2.46 21.83 -16.54
CA PRO A 258 2.93 21.16 -17.75
C PRO A 258 2.71 22.02 -18.99
N ALA A 259 3.73 22.10 -19.86
CA ALA A 259 3.72 22.95 -21.04
C ALA A 259 3.43 22.12 -22.29
N ALA A 260 2.38 22.48 -23.04
CA ALA A 260 2.12 21.86 -24.34
C ALA A 260 3.21 22.27 -25.35
N VAL A 261 3.79 21.28 -26.03
CA VAL A 261 4.78 21.49 -27.08
C VAL A 261 4.08 22.02 -28.33
N ASP A 262 4.56 23.18 -28.81
CA ASP A 262 4.16 23.76 -30.09
C ASP A 262 5.27 23.62 -31.14
N GLU A 263 4.98 24.04 -32.37
CA GLU A 263 5.92 23.98 -33.50
C GLU A 263 7.23 24.75 -33.22
N ASP A 264 7.16 25.90 -32.54
CA ASP A 264 8.34 26.70 -32.18
C ASP A 264 9.25 25.94 -31.21
N MET A 265 8.67 25.27 -30.20
CA MET A 265 9.40 24.39 -29.30
C MET A 265 10.04 23.22 -30.06
N VAL A 266 9.32 22.55 -30.96
CA VAL A 266 9.87 21.46 -31.78
C VAL A 266 11.09 21.92 -32.57
N GLN A 267 11.00 23.07 -33.26
CA GLN A 267 12.14 23.62 -34.00
C GLN A 267 13.29 24.01 -33.07
N ARG A 268 13.00 24.56 -31.89
CA ARG A 268 14.01 24.94 -30.90
C ARG A 268 14.80 23.75 -30.39
N PHE A 269 14.13 22.61 -30.20
CA PHE A 269 14.65 21.38 -29.62
C PHE A 269 15.36 20.47 -30.63
N LYS A 270 15.02 20.60 -31.91
CA LYS A 270 15.52 19.74 -32.98
C LYS A 270 17.04 19.64 -33.00
N GLY A 271 17.55 18.41 -33.01
CA GLY A 271 18.99 18.11 -33.11
C GLY A 271 19.81 18.38 -31.84
N ARG A 272 19.17 18.71 -30.71
CA ARG A 272 19.86 18.93 -29.43
C ARG A 272 19.81 17.69 -28.55
N PRO A 273 20.86 17.40 -27.76
CA PRO A 273 20.93 16.24 -26.86
C PRO A 273 20.16 16.50 -25.55
N LEU A 274 18.84 16.68 -25.66
CA LEU A 274 17.95 16.97 -24.53
C LEU A 274 17.18 15.71 -24.12
N LYS A 275 16.78 15.65 -22.85
CA LYS A 275 15.81 14.65 -22.35
C LYS A 275 14.55 15.35 -21.90
N TYR A 276 13.41 14.75 -22.15
CA TYR A 276 12.10 15.32 -21.85
C TYR A 276 11.36 14.38 -20.92
N GLU A 277 10.75 14.92 -19.88
CA GLU A 277 9.72 14.22 -19.11
C GLU A 277 8.38 14.67 -19.66
N VAL A 278 7.67 13.76 -20.35
CA VAL A 278 6.40 14.03 -21.01
C VAL A 278 5.27 13.35 -20.25
N GLU A 279 4.16 14.05 -20.06
CA GLU A 279 2.93 13.50 -19.54
C GLU A 279 2.22 12.69 -20.62
N VAL A 280 2.03 11.40 -20.35
CA VAL A 280 1.25 10.48 -21.18
C VAL A 280 0.04 10.02 -20.38
N GLU A 281 -1.13 10.03 -21.02
CA GLU A 281 -2.30 9.34 -20.49
C GLU A 281 -2.18 7.85 -20.81
N GLU A 282 -2.06 7.02 -19.79
CA GLU A 282 -2.13 5.56 -19.92
C GLU A 282 -3.33 5.04 -19.13
N GLU A 283 -3.85 3.87 -19.52
CA GLU A 283 -4.87 3.18 -18.72
C GLU A 283 -4.22 2.59 -17.46
N CYS A 284 -4.70 3.08 -16.33
CA CYS A 284 -4.70 2.41 -15.04
C CYS A 284 -6.06 1.71 -14.87
#